data_AF-A0A061BTH9-F1
#
_entry.id   AF-A0A061BTH9-F1
#
_cell.length_a   1.000
_cell.length_b   1.000
_cell.length_c   1.000
_cell.angle_alpha   90.00
_cell.angle_beta   90.00
_cell.angle_gamma   90.00
#
_symmetry.space_group_name_H-M   'P 1'
#
loop_
_entity.id
_entity.type
_entity.pdbx_description
1 polymer ?
#
loop_
_entity_poly.entity_id
_entity_poly.type
_entity_poly.pdbx_seq_one_letter_code
_entity_poly.pdbx_strand_id
1 'polypeptide(L)'
;MIRSSDITNAIVHLTSYAPTVLTTILGTGDADTTYAVDFRTNHLKFSYPSRAEDCLHALLDILRRIFLPLKFLHSQCDTLTSEHGWYSCKYGKDVQSAKLPCTKHSKTETECQPRSPLMSFLGDCLPGHLPHQLTSVGCRAECKSCPKATPGQPCLTPLGFRGFSGSTKLGKELGNVLTKFFSNGIATPLLSFVPKPPSSLPEHFGFALYLVKGWGDGSKTAGKNGIQSYVEDAMKGQSINLYSDTAPLTNALTKAYDDARSTHADMKHLPPYAELASLSMRIPCYDRNQKALCAPYLSSVCGDSYGYFAKKHANLYLSWAVYLPWTFWDLLNNLYNAFCSINCQDWGCRGCLRGDKCKKGEHGVIEDVTKPNPTCPCLSIVDCKGVAPTLYQYGFVFGEASTLNDSQSPKKCSDFCSQLKNVLNSKYFQKLFEECDNFLWIIRQPFIWLNVALWLLSLLYLLHIMVIRLDLLHIKSHLHSPSSHRIAAQSLLAAGRVNKLGKVFYLQP
;
A
#
# COMPACT_ATOMS: atom_id res chain seq x y z
N MET A 1 -4.90 17.13 17.92
CA MET A 1 -3.77 18.06 17.70
C MET A 1 -2.52 17.38 18.26
N ILE A 2 -1.46 17.22 17.46
CA ILE A 2 -0.20 16.63 17.92
C ILE A 2 0.59 17.73 18.64
N ARG A 3 0.93 17.53 19.91
CA ARG A 3 1.74 18.46 20.70
C ARG A 3 3.22 18.08 20.62
N SER A 4 4.10 19.06 20.82
CA SER A 4 5.54 18.79 20.88
C SER A 4 5.90 17.76 21.96
N SER A 5 5.19 17.78 23.10
CA SER A 5 5.35 16.78 24.16
C SER A 5 5.06 15.36 23.69
N ASP A 6 4.11 15.18 22.78
CA ASP A 6 3.73 13.85 22.28
C ASP A 6 4.88 13.24 21.46
N ILE A 7 5.57 14.07 20.66
CA ILE A 7 6.73 13.67 19.87
C ILE A 7 7.93 13.34 20.77
N THR A 8 8.23 14.20 21.75
CA THR A 8 9.33 13.98 22.69
C THR A 8 9.11 12.71 23.51
N ASN A 9 7.90 12.51 24.05
CA ASN A 9 7.53 11.29 24.75
C ASN A 9 7.66 10.06 23.86
N ALA A 10 7.35 10.18 22.57
CA ALA A 10 7.52 9.10 21.62
C ALA A 10 8.95 8.67 21.42
N ILE A 11 9.83 9.64 21.22
CA ILE A 11 11.26 9.37 21.06
C ILE A 11 11.81 8.75 22.34
N VAL A 12 11.52 9.32 23.51
CA VAL A 12 11.99 8.81 24.81
C VAL A 12 11.48 7.39 25.05
N HIS A 13 10.19 7.13 24.83
CA HIS A 13 9.61 5.80 25.01
C HIS A 13 10.24 4.75 24.09
N LEU A 14 10.27 5.01 22.77
CA LEU A 14 10.82 4.07 21.80
C LEU A 14 12.31 3.78 22.05
N THR A 15 13.11 4.82 22.33
CA THR A 15 14.53 4.66 22.59
C THR A 15 14.82 3.99 23.93
N SER A 16 13.97 4.20 24.95
CA SER A 16 14.12 3.57 26.26
C SER A 16 13.82 2.06 26.23
N TYR A 17 12.83 1.63 25.43
CA TYR A 17 12.44 0.23 25.30
C TYR A 17 13.21 -0.53 24.20
N ALA A 18 13.80 0.12 23.20
CA ALA A 18 14.55 -0.57 22.15
C ALA A 18 15.67 -1.50 22.69
N PRO A 19 16.52 -1.07 23.66
CA PRO A 19 17.48 -1.97 24.31
C PRO A 19 16.81 -3.12 25.05
N THR A 20 15.64 -2.90 25.65
CA THR A 20 14.86 -3.95 26.32
C THR A 20 14.35 -4.98 25.33
N VAL A 21 13.83 -4.56 24.17
CA VAL A 21 13.41 -5.47 23.08
C VAL A 21 14.61 -6.33 22.64
N LEU A 22 15.77 -5.70 22.38
CA LEU A 22 16.99 -6.42 21.98
C LEU A 22 17.46 -7.39 23.06
N THR A 23 17.48 -6.98 24.34
CA THR A 23 17.86 -7.83 25.47
C THR A 23 16.87 -8.99 25.67
N THR A 24 15.59 -8.77 25.40
CA THR A 24 14.59 -9.83 25.45
C THR A 24 14.85 -10.87 24.36
N ILE A 25 15.15 -10.44 23.13
CA ILE A 25 15.44 -11.32 21.99
C ILE A 25 16.78 -12.04 22.15
N LEU A 26 17.87 -11.31 22.39
CA LEU A 26 19.25 -11.81 22.35
C LEU A 26 19.78 -12.32 23.70
N GLY A 27 19.16 -11.94 24.82
CA GLY A 27 19.67 -12.21 26.16
C GLY A 27 20.61 -11.11 26.68
N THR A 28 21.27 -11.40 27.80
CA THR A 28 22.13 -10.45 28.53
C THR A 28 23.56 -10.34 27.99
N GLY A 29 23.96 -11.26 27.12
CA GLY A 29 25.31 -11.44 26.62
C GLY A 29 26.15 -12.40 27.46
N ASP A 30 27.19 -12.94 26.83
CA ASP A 30 28.25 -13.78 27.38
C ASP A 30 29.55 -13.54 26.57
N ALA A 31 30.61 -14.30 26.86
CA ALA A 31 31.92 -14.10 26.21
C ALA A 31 31.90 -14.21 24.67
N ASP A 32 30.89 -14.87 24.11
CA ASP A 32 30.77 -15.13 22.67
C ASP A 32 29.70 -14.24 22.01
N THR A 33 29.01 -13.39 22.77
CA THR A 33 27.87 -12.58 22.29
C THR A 33 27.93 -11.14 22.81
N THR A 34 27.16 -10.24 22.21
CA THR A 34 27.13 -8.83 22.61
C THR A 34 26.46 -8.68 23.99
N TYR A 35 27.11 -7.94 24.89
CA TYR A 35 26.54 -7.64 26.20
C TYR A 35 25.41 -6.63 26.09
N ALA A 36 24.31 -6.86 26.82
CA ALA A 36 23.12 -6.01 26.74
C ALA A 36 23.37 -4.53 27.12
N VAL A 37 24.40 -4.27 27.92
CA VAL A 37 24.84 -2.91 28.27
C VAL A 37 25.31 -2.12 27.04
N ASP A 38 25.90 -2.81 26.05
CA ASP A 38 26.44 -2.19 24.85
C ASP A 38 25.32 -1.62 23.94
N PHE A 39 24.10 -2.16 24.01
CA PHE A 39 22.95 -1.64 23.23
C PHE A 39 22.56 -0.19 23.58
N ARG A 40 23.00 0.32 24.73
CA ARG A 40 22.76 1.71 25.15
C ARG A 40 23.88 2.66 24.72
N THR A 41 24.92 2.13 24.07
CA THR A 41 26.12 2.88 23.68
C THR A 41 26.36 2.76 22.18
N ASN A 42 27.32 3.53 21.66
CA ASN A 42 27.78 3.37 20.29
C ASN A 42 28.90 2.32 20.16
N HIS A 43 28.77 1.18 20.84
CA HIS A 43 29.77 0.10 20.79
C HIS A 43 30.06 -0.36 19.35
N LEU A 44 29.00 -0.43 18.53
CA LEU A 44 29.07 -0.83 17.12
C LEU A 44 29.65 0.27 16.19
N LYS A 45 30.04 1.43 16.74
CA LYS A 45 30.64 2.56 16.00
C LYS A 45 29.80 3.01 14.81
N PHE A 46 28.48 3.05 14.96
CA PHE A 46 27.59 3.59 13.96
C PHE A 46 27.85 5.09 13.77
N SER A 47 27.77 5.53 12.51
CA SER A 47 27.82 6.94 12.15
C SER A 47 26.42 7.53 12.25
N TYR A 48 26.29 8.64 12.96
CA TYR A 48 25.04 9.38 13.07
C TYR A 48 25.15 10.70 12.31
N PRO A 49 24.07 11.18 11.67
CA PRO A 49 24.06 12.50 11.04
C PRO A 49 24.38 13.61 12.05
N SER A 50 25.01 14.69 11.59
CA SER A 50 25.33 15.85 12.43
C SER A 50 24.16 16.84 12.55
N ARG A 51 23.25 16.85 11.58
CA ARG A 51 22.06 17.71 11.56
C ARG A 51 20.88 17.02 12.23
N ALA A 52 20.15 17.76 13.08
CA ALA A 52 18.99 17.24 13.80
C ALA A 52 17.87 16.73 12.87
N GLU A 53 17.64 17.42 11.75
CA GLU A 53 16.67 17.03 10.72
C GLU A 53 17.01 15.66 10.11
N ASP A 54 18.26 15.46 9.71
CA ASP A 54 18.74 14.21 9.12
C ASP A 54 18.65 13.05 10.14
N CYS A 55 18.93 13.32 11.42
CA CYS A 55 18.74 12.34 12.50
C CYS A 55 17.27 11.92 12.64
N LEU A 56 16.33 12.86 12.58
CA LEU A 56 14.91 12.54 12.65
C LEU A 56 14.47 11.70 11.45
N HIS A 57 14.89 12.07 10.23
CA HIS A 57 14.60 11.29 9.03
C HIS A 57 15.18 9.86 9.11
N ALA A 58 16.43 9.73 9.56
CA ALA A 58 17.05 8.42 9.76
C ALA A 58 16.28 7.57 10.78
N LEU A 59 15.87 8.16 11.91
CA LEU A 59 15.04 7.48 12.91
C LEU A 59 13.71 7.01 12.32
N LEU A 60 12.99 7.88 11.62
CA LEU A 60 11.69 7.54 11.01
C LEU A 60 11.82 6.44 9.96
N ASP A 61 12.88 6.47 9.17
CA ASP A 61 13.16 5.43 8.17
C ASP A 61 13.46 4.08 8.81
N ILE A 62 14.21 4.06 9.93
CA ILE A 62 14.46 2.84 10.73
C ILE A 62 13.14 2.34 11.33
N LEU A 63 12.34 3.21 11.96
CA LEU A 63 11.08 2.83 12.60
C LEU A 63 10.10 2.22 11.58
N ARG A 64 9.92 2.84 10.42
CA ARG A 64 9.04 2.31 9.35
C ARG A 64 9.47 0.92 8.86
N ARG A 65 10.78 0.66 8.82
CA ARG A 65 11.35 -0.62 8.39
C ARG A 65 11.23 -1.71 9.45
N ILE A 66 11.44 -1.37 10.72
CA ILE A 66 11.48 -2.34 11.83
C ILE A 66 10.11 -2.63 12.42
N PHE A 67 9.17 -1.68 12.34
CA PHE A 67 7.81 -1.87 12.87
C PHE A 67 7.06 -2.99 12.15
N LEU A 68 7.31 -3.16 10.87
CA LEU A 68 6.67 -4.18 10.05
C LEU A 68 6.94 -5.60 10.57
N PRO A 69 8.20 -6.08 10.69
CA PRO A 69 8.48 -7.40 11.27
C PRO A 69 8.18 -7.46 12.78
N LEU A 70 8.37 -6.39 13.55
CA LEU A 70 8.10 -6.41 14.99
C LEU A 70 6.62 -6.50 15.33
N LYS A 71 5.74 -5.92 14.51
CA LYS A 71 4.28 -6.05 14.70
C LYS A 71 3.75 -7.40 14.28
N PHE A 72 4.30 -7.97 13.20
CA PHE A 72 4.02 -9.36 12.88
C PHE A 72 4.42 -10.28 14.04
N LEU A 73 5.64 -10.09 14.55
CA LEU A 73 6.16 -10.83 15.70
C LEU A 73 5.27 -10.65 16.94
N HIS A 74 4.84 -9.43 17.23
CA HIS A 74 3.92 -9.11 18.31
C HIS A 74 2.58 -9.84 18.15
N SER A 75 1.94 -9.74 16.98
CA SER A 75 0.69 -10.44 16.67
C SER A 75 0.84 -11.94 16.84
N GLN A 76 1.90 -12.55 16.30
CA GLN A 76 2.13 -13.99 16.44
C GLN A 76 2.39 -14.40 17.89
N CYS A 77 3.18 -13.64 18.66
CA CYS A 77 3.48 -13.92 20.05
C CYS A 77 2.27 -13.74 20.99
N ASP A 78 1.29 -12.94 20.61
CA ASP A 78 0.05 -12.75 21.38
C ASP A 78 -1.03 -13.80 21.02
N THR A 79 -0.96 -14.42 19.84
CA THR A 79 -1.87 -15.51 19.43
C THR A 79 -1.47 -16.84 20.05
N LEU A 80 -2.46 -17.58 20.58
CA LEU A 80 -2.25 -18.89 21.21
C LEU A 80 -1.77 -19.93 20.19
N THR A 81 -0.97 -20.91 20.66
CA THR A 81 -0.46 -21.99 19.80
C THR A 81 -1.56 -22.93 19.27
N SER A 82 -2.72 -23.01 19.95
CA SER A 82 -3.93 -23.69 19.45
C SER A 82 -4.52 -23.02 18.21
N GLU A 83 -4.18 -21.76 17.96
CA GLU A 83 -4.64 -20.93 16.84
C GLU A 83 -3.50 -20.64 15.86
N HIS A 84 -2.47 -21.51 15.84
CA HIS A 84 -1.24 -21.39 15.05
C HIS A 84 -0.34 -20.19 15.39
N GLY A 85 -0.55 -19.55 16.54
CA GLY A 85 0.32 -18.51 17.08
C GLY A 85 1.54 -19.03 17.84
N TRP A 86 2.36 -18.10 18.31
CA TRP A 86 3.69 -18.33 18.89
C TRP A 86 3.77 -18.08 20.40
N TYR A 87 2.64 -17.87 21.07
CA TYR A 87 2.58 -17.59 22.51
C TYR A 87 3.43 -18.53 23.37
N SER A 88 3.35 -19.84 23.12
CA SER A 88 4.09 -20.87 23.86
C SER A 88 5.36 -21.36 23.14
N CYS A 89 5.75 -20.73 22.01
CA CYS A 89 6.95 -21.12 21.29
C CYS A 89 8.21 -20.72 22.06
N LYS A 90 9.15 -21.65 22.19
CA LYS A 90 10.45 -21.42 22.84
C LYS A 90 11.44 -20.76 21.86
N TYR A 91 12.29 -19.88 22.35
CA TYR A 91 13.43 -19.33 21.61
C TYR A 91 14.60 -19.05 22.57
N GLY A 92 15.80 -18.88 22.04
CA GLY A 92 17.01 -18.59 22.82
C GLY A 92 18.17 -19.53 22.52
N LYS A 93 19.23 -19.46 23.34
CA LYS A 93 20.51 -20.15 23.15
C LYS A 93 20.38 -21.67 22.96
N ASP A 94 19.53 -22.30 23.78
CA ASP A 94 19.39 -23.76 23.80
C ASP A 94 18.38 -24.29 22.76
N VAL A 95 17.75 -23.40 21.99
CA VAL A 95 16.79 -23.79 20.95
C VAL A 95 17.53 -24.02 19.64
N GLN A 96 17.43 -25.25 19.11
CA GLN A 96 18.14 -25.63 17.89
C GLN A 96 17.78 -24.71 16.71
N SER A 97 18.82 -24.22 16.04
CA SER A 97 18.67 -23.41 14.84
C SER A 97 18.13 -24.25 13.68
N ALA A 98 17.25 -23.64 12.86
CA ALA A 98 16.78 -24.25 11.62
C ALA A 98 17.89 -24.49 10.58
N LYS A 99 19.05 -23.86 10.74
CA LYS A 99 20.22 -24.05 9.88
C LYS A 99 21.07 -25.26 10.29
N LEU A 100 20.88 -25.80 11.48
CA LEU A 100 21.68 -26.94 11.93
C LEU A 100 21.18 -28.22 11.23
N PRO A 101 22.06 -28.97 10.54
CA PRO A 101 21.71 -30.30 10.06
C PRO A 101 21.42 -31.21 11.26
N CYS A 102 20.47 -32.12 11.13
CA CYS A 102 20.22 -33.11 12.19
C CYS A 102 21.48 -33.96 12.35
N THR A 103 22.05 -34.01 13.55
CA THR A 103 23.33 -34.70 13.83
C THR A 103 23.13 -36.14 14.28
N LYS A 104 21.93 -36.51 14.72
CA LYS A 104 21.56 -37.88 15.10
C LYS A 104 20.58 -38.47 14.08
N HIS A 105 21.07 -39.42 13.30
CA HIS A 105 20.27 -40.28 12.43
C HIS A 105 20.32 -41.71 12.97
N SER A 106 19.64 -41.99 14.09
CA SER A 106 19.49 -43.37 14.57
C SER A 106 18.28 -44.04 13.92
N LYS A 107 18.34 -45.37 13.71
CA LYS A 107 17.26 -46.17 13.11
C LYS A 107 15.96 -46.16 13.95
N THR A 108 16.02 -45.79 15.22
CA THR A 108 14.90 -45.81 16.17
C THR A 108 14.53 -44.45 16.75
N GLU A 109 15.40 -43.44 16.64
CA GLU A 109 15.14 -42.08 17.12
C GLU A 109 15.74 -41.05 16.16
N THR A 110 14.86 -40.34 15.47
CA THR A 110 15.20 -39.09 14.79
C THR A 110 14.90 -37.93 15.75
N GLU A 111 15.90 -37.48 16.51
CA GLU A 111 15.82 -36.23 17.30
C GLU A 111 15.87 -34.98 16.39
N CYS A 112 15.17 -34.97 15.26
CA CYS A 112 14.85 -33.71 14.59
C CYS A 112 13.67 -33.10 15.36
N GLN A 113 13.95 -32.42 16.48
CA GLN A 113 12.93 -31.74 17.26
C GLN A 113 12.17 -30.73 16.37
N PRO A 114 10.85 -30.56 16.56
CA PRO A 114 10.09 -29.56 15.84
C PRO A 114 10.74 -28.19 16.05
N ARG A 115 11.25 -27.61 14.95
CA ARG A 115 11.93 -26.31 14.96
C ARG A 115 10.93 -25.25 15.36
N SER A 116 11.26 -24.48 16.40
CA SER A 116 10.42 -23.37 16.82
C SER A 116 10.24 -22.37 15.67
N PRO A 117 8.99 -22.05 15.26
CA PRO A 117 8.75 -21.08 14.19
C PRO A 117 9.22 -19.69 14.59
N LEU A 118 9.05 -19.33 15.86
CA LEU A 118 9.56 -18.08 16.45
C LEU A 118 11.09 -17.99 16.33
N MET A 119 11.83 -19.04 16.73
CA MET A 119 13.29 -19.06 16.60
C MET A 119 13.72 -18.96 15.12
N SER A 120 13.01 -19.66 14.24
CA SER A 120 13.27 -19.62 12.80
C SER A 120 13.02 -18.24 12.21
N PHE A 121 11.99 -17.53 12.67
CA PHE A 121 11.69 -16.17 12.22
C PHE A 121 12.75 -15.16 12.68
N LEU A 122 13.17 -15.22 13.96
CA LEU A 122 14.22 -14.35 14.50
C LEU A 122 15.56 -14.51 13.74
N GLY A 123 15.86 -15.74 13.28
CA GLY A 123 17.06 -16.05 12.50
C GLY A 123 16.90 -15.99 10.97
N ASP A 124 15.78 -15.44 10.46
CA ASP A 124 15.48 -15.32 9.02
C ASP A 124 15.43 -16.65 8.25
N CYS A 125 15.01 -17.73 8.92
CA CYS A 125 14.97 -19.09 8.38
C CYS A 125 13.54 -19.62 8.20
N LEU A 126 12.52 -18.86 8.58
CA LEU A 126 11.12 -19.30 8.47
C LEU A 126 10.67 -19.21 7.00
N PRO A 127 10.25 -20.33 6.37
CA PRO A 127 9.85 -20.34 4.96
C PRO A 127 8.74 -19.34 4.64
N GLY A 128 8.91 -18.62 3.53
CA GLY A 128 7.96 -17.62 3.01
C GLY A 128 7.78 -16.35 3.84
N HIS A 129 8.65 -16.08 4.82
CA HIS A 129 8.61 -14.84 5.61
C HIS A 129 9.65 -13.80 5.16
N LEU A 130 10.47 -14.11 4.16
CA LEU A 130 11.40 -13.17 3.51
C LEU A 130 11.46 -13.46 2.01
N PRO A 131 10.85 -12.62 1.15
CA PRO A 131 10.81 -12.86 -0.29
C PRO A 131 12.08 -12.39 -1.03
N HIS A 132 13.06 -11.83 -0.31
CA HIS A 132 14.19 -11.14 -0.94
C HIS A 132 15.51 -11.38 -0.20
N GLN A 133 16.63 -11.23 -0.92
CA GLN A 133 17.99 -11.40 -0.39
C GLN A 133 18.65 -10.04 -0.18
N LEU A 134 19.12 -9.78 1.05
CA LEU A 134 19.98 -8.61 1.32
C LEU A 134 21.33 -8.79 0.63
N THR A 135 21.68 -7.85 -0.25
CA THR A 135 22.94 -7.88 -1.01
C THR A 135 23.89 -6.74 -0.66
N SER A 136 23.41 -5.60 -0.14
CA SER A 136 24.28 -4.54 0.37
C SER A 136 23.60 -3.70 1.47
N VAL A 137 24.31 -3.48 2.58
CA VAL A 137 23.94 -2.51 3.62
C VAL A 137 24.99 -1.41 3.60
N GLY A 138 24.79 -0.37 2.78
CA GLY A 138 25.58 0.86 2.80
C GLY A 138 24.90 1.96 3.65
N CYS A 139 25.30 3.23 3.48
CA CYS A 139 24.64 4.37 4.15
C CYS A 139 23.14 4.50 3.84
N ARG A 140 22.68 3.89 2.73
CA ARG A 140 21.26 3.64 2.43
C ARG A 140 21.10 2.16 2.12
N ALA A 141 20.21 1.47 2.83
CA ALA A 141 19.89 0.07 2.55
C ALA A 141 19.06 -0.02 1.26
N GLU A 142 19.70 -0.47 0.19
CA GLU A 142 19.06 -0.76 -1.11
C GLU A 142 18.79 -2.26 -1.24
N CYS A 143 17.54 -2.62 -1.49
CA CYS A 143 17.14 -3.98 -1.82
C CYS A 143 17.07 -4.10 -3.34
N LYS A 144 18.02 -4.79 -3.99
CA LYS A 144 18.02 -4.99 -5.46
C LYS A 144 16.97 -5.99 -5.96
N SER A 145 16.50 -6.85 -5.06
CA SER A 145 15.48 -7.88 -5.32
C SER A 145 14.05 -7.34 -5.22
N CYS A 146 13.80 -6.32 -4.39
CA CYS A 146 12.48 -5.77 -4.14
C CYS A 146 11.86 -5.02 -5.34
N PRO A 147 12.63 -4.29 -6.19
CA PRO A 147 12.11 -3.73 -7.45
C PRO A 147 11.62 -4.77 -8.46
N LYS A 148 12.02 -6.05 -8.30
CA LYS A 148 11.53 -7.18 -9.10
C LYS A 148 10.38 -7.94 -8.43
N ALA A 149 10.04 -7.58 -7.18
CA ALA A 149 8.95 -8.22 -6.45
C ALA A 149 7.60 -7.80 -7.04
N THR A 150 6.55 -8.56 -6.72
CA THR A 150 5.19 -8.22 -7.17
C THR A 150 4.77 -6.86 -6.60
N PRO A 151 4.18 -5.96 -7.41
CA PRO A 151 3.76 -4.65 -6.95
C PRO A 151 2.82 -4.78 -5.73
N GLY A 152 3.11 -4.03 -4.67
CA GLY A 152 2.31 -4.01 -3.44
C GLY A 152 2.94 -4.69 -2.23
N GLN A 153 3.95 -5.54 -2.43
CA GLN A 153 4.72 -6.13 -1.33
C GLN A 153 5.63 -5.07 -0.68
N PRO A 154 5.53 -4.82 0.64
CA PRO A 154 6.51 -4.01 1.34
C PRO A 154 7.88 -4.71 1.37
N CYS A 155 8.95 -3.93 1.33
CA CYS A 155 10.30 -4.44 1.56
C CYS A 155 10.43 -4.88 3.03
N LEU A 156 10.27 -6.18 3.31
CA LEU A 156 10.40 -6.74 4.65
C LEU A 156 11.83 -6.62 5.18
N THR A 157 12.03 -6.11 6.39
CA THR A 157 13.37 -6.04 6.98
C THR A 157 13.71 -7.38 7.64
N PRO A 158 14.78 -8.06 7.22
CA PRO A 158 15.25 -9.27 7.91
C PRO A 158 15.81 -8.89 9.29
N LEU A 159 15.57 -9.76 10.27
CA LEU A 159 15.96 -9.54 11.66
C LEU A 159 17.39 -10.02 11.92
N GLY A 160 17.77 -11.16 11.36
CA GLY A 160 19.14 -11.63 11.29
C GLY A 160 19.77 -12.03 12.62
N PHE A 161 18.98 -12.29 13.68
CA PHE A 161 19.51 -12.62 15.00
C PHE A 161 20.18 -14.00 15.00
N ARG A 162 21.38 -14.08 15.59
CA ARG A 162 22.23 -15.29 15.59
C ARG A 162 22.88 -15.59 16.95
N GLY A 163 23.34 -14.56 17.66
CA GLY A 163 24.05 -14.71 18.94
C GLY A 163 23.11 -14.61 20.13
N PHE A 164 22.39 -15.70 20.42
CA PHE A 164 21.52 -15.78 21.59
C PHE A 164 22.31 -16.18 22.85
N SER A 165 21.98 -15.56 23.98
CA SER A 165 22.60 -15.77 25.29
C SER A 165 21.55 -15.92 26.39
N GLY A 166 21.97 -16.37 27.57
CA GLY A 166 21.07 -16.59 28.71
C GLY A 166 20.14 -17.80 28.53
N SER A 167 19.04 -17.81 29.27
CA SER A 167 18.08 -18.92 29.31
C SER A 167 17.12 -18.92 28.11
N THR A 168 16.55 -20.09 27.83
CA THR A 168 15.41 -20.23 26.92
C THR A 168 14.19 -19.45 27.44
N LYS A 169 13.51 -18.73 26.54
CA LYS A 169 12.33 -17.89 26.83
C LYS A 169 11.12 -18.32 26.00
N LEU A 170 9.94 -17.85 26.40
CA LEU A 170 8.68 -18.10 25.68
C LEU A 170 8.24 -16.88 24.84
N GLY A 171 7.52 -17.14 23.75
CA GLY A 171 6.95 -16.11 22.89
C GLY A 171 6.10 -15.09 23.65
N LYS A 172 5.31 -15.51 24.65
CA LYS A 172 4.56 -14.63 25.54
C LYS A 172 5.43 -13.54 26.19
N GLU A 173 6.64 -13.87 26.62
CA GLU A 173 7.54 -12.89 27.24
C GLU A 173 7.95 -11.81 26.25
N LEU A 174 8.22 -12.21 25.00
CA LEU A 174 8.51 -11.29 23.91
C LEU A 174 7.28 -10.45 23.54
N GLY A 175 6.11 -11.08 23.43
CA GLY A 175 4.82 -10.42 23.22
C GLY A 175 4.55 -9.34 24.28
N ASN A 176 4.75 -9.64 25.56
CA ASN A 176 4.61 -8.67 26.66
C ASN A 176 5.52 -7.44 26.52
N VAL A 177 6.77 -7.65 26.07
CA VAL A 177 7.72 -6.54 25.87
C VAL A 177 7.36 -5.73 24.62
N LEU A 178 6.92 -6.38 23.55
CA LEU A 178 6.45 -5.71 22.34
C LEU A 178 5.14 -4.93 22.60
N THR A 179 4.22 -5.46 23.41
CA THR A 179 3.03 -4.75 23.88
C THR A 179 3.43 -3.46 24.60
N LYS A 180 4.46 -3.47 25.45
CA LYS A 180 4.97 -2.25 26.09
C LYS A 180 5.66 -1.32 25.09
N PHE A 181 6.44 -1.85 24.16
CA PHE A 181 7.09 -1.07 23.11
C PHE A 181 6.08 -0.31 22.24
N PHE A 182 5.01 -0.98 21.81
CA PHE A 182 3.93 -0.39 21.01
C PHE A 182 2.83 0.29 21.83
N SER A 183 2.90 0.24 23.17
CA SER A 183 1.85 0.77 24.05
C SER A 183 1.54 2.25 23.78
N ASN A 184 0.31 2.64 24.12
CA ASN A 184 -0.16 4.03 24.16
C ASN A 184 -0.20 4.77 22.81
N GLY A 185 -0.11 4.06 21.66
CA GLY A 185 -0.12 4.70 20.34
C GLY A 185 1.01 5.73 20.18
N ILE A 186 2.06 5.59 20.98
CA ILE A 186 3.09 6.59 21.20
C ILE A 186 3.88 6.87 19.91
N ALA A 187 4.06 5.87 19.07
CA ALA A 187 4.76 6.04 17.80
C ALA A 187 3.91 6.71 16.71
N THR A 188 2.57 6.68 16.83
CA THR A 188 1.65 7.20 15.82
C THR A 188 1.86 8.72 15.61
N PRO A 189 1.90 9.58 16.65
CA PRO A 189 2.23 11.00 16.48
C PRO A 189 3.57 11.25 15.78
N LEU A 190 4.60 10.45 16.10
CA LEU A 190 5.94 10.58 15.54
C LEU A 190 5.95 10.22 14.04
N LEU A 191 5.30 9.12 13.65
CA LEU A 191 5.21 8.69 12.26
C LEU A 191 4.32 9.61 11.41
N SER A 192 3.28 10.18 12.01
CA SER A 192 2.37 11.13 11.35
C SER A 192 2.95 12.55 11.22
N PHE A 193 4.03 12.88 11.95
CA PHE A 193 4.66 14.20 11.92
C PHE A 193 5.34 14.51 10.58
N VAL A 194 6.03 13.53 10.00
CA VAL A 194 6.60 13.63 8.64
C VAL A 194 5.80 12.68 7.73
N PRO A 195 4.69 13.15 7.15
CA PRO A 195 3.83 12.31 6.33
C PRO A 195 4.59 11.75 5.13
N LYS A 196 4.37 10.46 4.84
CA LYS A 196 4.87 9.78 3.64
C LYS A 196 3.66 9.25 2.86
N PRO A 197 3.61 9.44 1.53
CA PRO A 197 2.53 8.85 0.73
C PRO A 197 2.53 7.32 0.90
N PRO A 198 1.34 6.70 1.02
CA PRO A 198 1.26 5.25 1.05
C PRO A 198 1.83 4.70 -0.26
N SER A 199 2.70 3.71 -0.12
CA SER A 199 3.52 3.16 -1.21
C SER A 199 3.37 1.65 -1.33
N SER A 200 3.09 0.96 -0.23
CA SER A 200 2.81 -0.48 -0.19
C SER A 200 1.32 -0.73 0.05
N LEU A 201 0.86 -1.96 -0.22
CA LEU A 201 -0.53 -2.35 0.03
C LEU A 201 -1.00 -2.11 1.48
N PRO A 202 -0.26 -2.51 2.54
CA PRO A 202 -0.72 -2.33 3.91
C PRO A 202 -0.72 -0.86 4.34
N GLU A 203 0.11 -0.02 3.71
CA GLU A 203 0.09 1.43 3.90
C GLU A 203 -1.16 2.05 3.27
N HIS A 204 -1.52 1.68 2.03
CA HIS A 204 -2.76 2.15 1.39
C HIS A 204 -4.00 1.69 2.15
N PHE A 205 -4.02 0.41 2.56
CA PHE A 205 -5.10 -0.15 3.35
C PHE A 205 -5.28 0.58 4.67
N GLY A 206 -4.18 0.88 5.38
CA GLY A 206 -4.20 1.70 6.58
C GLY A 206 -4.71 3.11 6.30
N PHE A 207 -4.12 3.82 5.33
CA PHE A 207 -4.52 5.18 4.97
C PHE A 207 -6.01 5.27 4.62
N ALA A 208 -6.52 4.41 3.74
CA ALA A 208 -7.91 4.41 3.29
C ALA A 208 -8.90 4.27 4.47
N LEU A 209 -8.66 3.26 5.32
CA LEU A 209 -9.54 2.99 6.46
C LEU A 209 -9.44 4.03 7.59
N TYR A 210 -8.26 4.62 7.82
CA TYR A 210 -8.10 5.67 8.83
C TYR A 210 -8.54 7.05 8.34
N LEU A 211 -8.46 7.32 7.03
CA LEU A 211 -8.86 8.59 6.44
C LEU A 211 -10.35 8.85 6.69
N VAL A 212 -11.21 7.87 6.36
CA VAL A 212 -12.67 7.99 6.49
C VAL A 212 -13.18 7.69 7.89
N LYS A 213 -12.27 7.40 8.83
CA LYS A 213 -12.60 7.00 10.19
C LYS A 213 -13.45 8.08 10.88
N GLY A 214 -14.71 7.73 11.17
CA GLY A 214 -15.68 8.62 11.79
C GLY A 214 -16.18 9.76 10.90
N TRP A 215 -16.14 9.62 9.57
CA TRP A 215 -16.93 10.49 8.67
C TRP A 215 -18.41 10.08 8.77
N GLY A 216 -19.35 11.04 8.90
CA GLY A 216 -20.80 10.76 8.91
C GLY A 216 -21.66 11.58 9.90
N ASP A 217 -22.98 11.59 9.64
CA ASP A 217 -23.98 12.47 10.30
C ASP A 217 -24.40 12.07 11.73
N GLY A 218 -23.81 11.00 12.29
CA GLY A 218 -24.18 10.46 13.61
C GLY A 218 -23.10 10.57 14.70
N SER A 219 -21.92 11.11 14.40
CA SER A 219 -20.83 11.24 15.38
C SER A 219 -21.16 12.33 16.41
N LYS A 220 -22.00 12.00 17.41
CA LYS A 220 -22.29 12.86 18.57
C LYS A 220 -21.07 13.03 19.49
N THR A 221 -20.01 12.27 19.27
CA THR A 221 -18.69 12.45 19.89
C THR A 221 -17.84 13.31 18.96
N ALA A 222 -17.96 14.63 19.13
CA ALA A 222 -17.35 15.72 18.35
C ALA A 222 -17.92 15.87 16.93
N GLY A 223 -18.63 16.98 16.69
CA GLY A 223 -19.23 17.30 15.39
C GLY A 223 -18.22 17.22 14.25
N LYS A 224 -18.68 16.76 13.06
CA LYS A 224 -17.90 16.59 11.81
C LYS A 224 -16.40 16.49 12.09
N ASN A 225 -15.93 15.30 12.48
CA ASN A 225 -14.54 15.04 12.84
C ASN A 225 -13.56 15.95 12.06
N GLY A 226 -12.68 16.66 12.78
CA GLY A 226 -11.85 17.72 12.20
C GLY A 226 -11.15 17.34 10.89
N ILE A 227 -10.79 16.06 10.68
CA ILE A 227 -10.21 15.60 9.42
C ILE A 227 -11.13 15.77 8.20
N GLN A 228 -12.42 15.42 8.29
CA GLN A 228 -13.35 15.54 7.17
C GLN A 228 -13.47 17.00 6.76
N SER A 229 -13.68 17.90 7.73
CA SER A 229 -13.73 19.35 7.46
C SER A 229 -12.42 19.88 6.90
N TYR A 230 -11.25 19.44 7.39
CA TYR A 230 -9.97 19.88 6.82
C TYR A 230 -9.76 19.39 5.38
N VAL A 231 -10.24 18.20 5.04
CA VAL A 231 -10.20 17.69 3.66
C VAL A 231 -11.18 18.45 2.77
N GLU A 232 -12.41 18.70 3.24
CA GLU A 232 -13.40 19.53 2.53
C GLU A 232 -12.88 20.96 2.28
N ASP A 233 -12.24 21.58 3.28
CA ASP A 233 -11.60 22.89 3.16
C ASP A 233 -10.43 22.84 2.15
N ALA A 234 -9.61 21.78 2.18
CA ALA A 234 -8.55 21.57 1.21
C ALA A 234 -9.12 21.38 -0.21
N MET A 235 -10.24 20.69 -0.38
CA MET A 235 -10.90 20.52 -1.68
C MET A 235 -11.33 21.87 -2.26
N LYS A 236 -12.00 22.70 -1.45
CA LYS A 236 -12.42 24.05 -1.85
C LYS A 236 -11.22 24.94 -2.16
N GLY A 237 -10.20 24.91 -1.31
CA GLY A 237 -8.98 25.70 -1.48
C GLY A 237 -8.19 25.33 -2.73
N GLN A 238 -7.91 24.03 -2.95
CA GLN A 238 -7.14 23.54 -4.10
C GLN A 238 -7.91 23.69 -5.43
N SER A 239 -9.24 23.62 -5.39
CA SER A 239 -10.07 23.85 -6.58
C SER A 239 -10.36 25.32 -6.85
N ILE A 240 -9.87 26.26 -6.03
CA ILE A 240 -10.20 27.69 -6.13
C ILE A 240 -11.73 27.89 -6.14
N ASN A 241 -12.43 27.12 -5.29
CA ASN A 241 -13.89 27.06 -5.18
C ASN A 241 -14.65 26.61 -6.45
N LEU A 242 -13.98 26.05 -7.46
CA LEU A 242 -14.66 25.40 -8.60
C LEU A 242 -15.42 24.14 -8.16
N TYR A 243 -14.99 23.51 -7.06
CA TYR A 243 -15.63 22.34 -6.46
C TYR A 243 -16.16 22.70 -5.06
N SER A 244 -17.28 23.43 -5.01
CA SER A 244 -17.87 23.93 -3.75
C SER A 244 -18.68 22.88 -2.99
N ASP A 245 -19.38 22.01 -3.72
CA ASP A 245 -20.08 20.86 -3.15
C ASP A 245 -19.10 19.68 -3.01
N THR A 246 -18.65 19.44 -1.78
CA THR A 246 -17.67 18.40 -1.47
C THR A 246 -18.31 17.03 -1.25
N ALA A 247 -19.64 16.97 -1.11
CA ALA A 247 -20.36 15.77 -0.71
C ALA A 247 -20.18 14.58 -1.67
N PRO A 248 -20.13 14.74 -3.01
CA PRO A 248 -20.00 13.60 -3.92
C PRO A 248 -18.72 12.79 -3.65
N LEU A 249 -17.56 13.45 -3.60
CA LEU A 249 -16.28 12.78 -3.35
C LEU A 249 -16.18 12.25 -1.91
N THR A 250 -16.59 13.02 -0.90
CA THR A 250 -16.51 12.57 0.50
C THR A 250 -17.43 11.37 0.76
N ASN A 251 -18.62 11.35 0.15
CA ASN A 251 -19.54 10.22 0.24
C ASN A 251 -19.01 8.99 -0.50
N ALA A 252 -18.37 9.17 -1.65
CA ALA A 252 -17.76 8.07 -2.40
C ALA A 252 -16.61 7.43 -1.62
N LEU A 253 -15.71 8.25 -1.03
CA LEU A 253 -14.65 7.79 -0.13
C LEU A 253 -15.23 7.04 1.07
N THR A 254 -16.23 7.62 1.74
CA THR A 254 -16.87 7.00 2.91
C THR A 254 -17.51 5.66 2.55
N LYS A 255 -18.24 5.57 1.43
CA LYS A 255 -18.89 4.32 1.02
C LYS A 255 -17.90 3.24 0.59
N ALA A 256 -16.83 3.61 -0.13
CA ALA A 256 -15.84 2.64 -0.58
C ALA A 256 -15.01 2.06 0.57
N TYR A 257 -14.66 2.91 1.55
CA TYR A 257 -13.73 2.55 2.62
C TYR A 257 -14.37 2.28 3.98
N ASP A 258 -15.64 2.65 4.18
CA ASP A 258 -16.47 2.70 5.40
C ASP A 258 -15.85 2.20 6.72
N ASP A 259 -16.01 2.92 7.83
CA ASP A 259 -15.45 2.53 9.13
C ASP A 259 -16.41 1.70 10.01
N ALA A 260 -17.53 1.21 9.48
CA ALA A 260 -18.52 0.43 10.24
C ALA A 260 -18.06 -1.00 10.61
N ARG A 261 -16.83 -1.15 11.12
CA ARG A 261 -16.15 -2.41 11.46
C ARG A 261 -16.79 -3.19 12.61
N SER A 262 -17.84 -2.64 13.23
CA SER A 262 -18.60 -3.25 14.33
C SER A 262 -20.05 -3.56 13.99
N THR A 263 -20.64 -2.91 12.97
CA THR A 263 -22.07 -3.04 12.64
C THR A 263 -22.29 -2.70 11.17
N HIS A 264 -22.72 -3.66 10.35
CA HIS A 264 -23.17 -3.36 8.99
C HIS A 264 -24.69 -3.20 8.96
N ALA A 265 -25.17 -2.35 8.05
CA ALA A 265 -26.57 -2.32 7.66
C ALA A 265 -26.87 -3.45 6.66
N ASP A 266 -28.09 -3.99 6.67
CA ASP A 266 -28.51 -5.20 5.92
C ASP A 266 -28.13 -5.19 4.42
N MET A 267 -28.13 -4.03 3.76
CA MET A 267 -27.78 -3.91 2.32
C MET A 267 -26.28 -4.02 2.01
N LYS A 268 -25.40 -3.90 3.01
CA LYS A 268 -23.93 -3.92 2.84
C LYS A 268 -23.35 -5.34 2.76
N HIS A 269 -24.20 -6.37 2.87
CA HIS A 269 -23.83 -7.78 2.70
C HIS A 269 -23.94 -8.26 1.26
N LEU A 270 -24.54 -7.47 0.37
CA LEU A 270 -24.68 -7.82 -1.03
C LEU A 270 -23.33 -7.75 -1.76
N PRO A 271 -22.98 -8.76 -2.58
CA PRO A 271 -21.75 -8.76 -3.39
C PRO A 271 -21.43 -7.44 -4.14
N PRO A 272 -22.40 -6.77 -4.81
CA PRO A 272 -22.11 -5.51 -5.51
C PRO A 272 -21.78 -4.31 -4.61
N TYR A 273 -22.02 -4.38 -3.30
CA TYR A 273 -21.85 -3.28 -2.35
C TYR A 273 -20.84 -3.62 -1.25
N ALA A 274 -19.84 -4.45 -1.57
CA ALA A 274 -18.77 -4.78 -0.63
C ALA A 274 -17.84 -3.59 -0.40
N GLU A 275 -17.59 -3.27 0.86
CA GLU A 275 -16.75 -2.16 1.31
C GLU A 275 -15.37 -2.67 1.72
N LEU A 276 -14.34 -1.83 1.70
CA LEU A 276 -12.98 -2.26 2.08
C LEU A 276 -12.92 -2.83 3.51
N ALA A 277 -13.60 -2.18 4.46
CA ALA A 277 -13.59 -2.59 5.86
C ALA A 277 -14.16 -3.99 6.11
N SER A 278 -14.96 -4.53 5.20
CA SER A 278 -15.48 -5.90 5.28
C SER A 278 -14.38 -6.98 5.36
N LEU A 279 -13.15 -6.65 4.91
CA LEU A 279 -11.96 -7.49 5.00
C LEU A 279 -11.25 -7.40 6.36
N SER A 280 -11.58 -6.41 7.19
CA SER A 280 -10.90 -6.09 8.45
C SER A 280 -11.88 -5.75 9.57
N MET A 281 -12.97 -6.51 9.62
CA MET A 281 -13.98 -6.36 10.66
C MET A 281 -13.38 -6.58 12.06
N ARG A 282 -14.04 -6.08 13.10
CA ARG A 282 -13.71 -6.44 14.49
C ARG A 282 -14.48 -7.67 14.96
N ILE A 283 -15.69 -7.82 14.43
CA ILE A 283 -16.62 -8.89 14.77
C ILE A 283 -17.17 -9.43 13.45
N PRO A 284 -17.29 -10.76 13.28
CA PRO A 284 -17.88 -11.34 12.09
C PRO A 284 -19.35 -10.90 11.97
N CYS A 285 -19.79 -10.73 10.73
CA CYS A 285 -21.20 -10.45 10.47
C CYS A 285 -22.02 -11.73 10.57
N TYR A 286 -23.10 -11.67 11.34
CA TYR A 286 -24.09 -12.73 11.43
C TYR A 286 -25.36 -12.27 10.73
N ASP A 287 -25.43 -12.47 9.42
CA ASP A 287 -26.67 -12.31 8.67
C ASP A 287 -27.34 -13.69 8.53
N ARG A 288 -28.58 -13.79 9.03
CA ARG A 288 -29.40 -15.01 9.02
C ARG A 288 -30.00 -15.31 7.64
N ASN A 289 -30.07 -14.31 6.76
CA ASN A 289 -30.76 -14.37 5.48
C ASN A 289 -29.79 -14.42 4.28
N GLN A 290 -28.61 -13.80 4.40
CA GLN A 290 -27.55 -13.88 3.39
C GLN A 290 -26.26 -14.31 4.08
N LYS A 291 -25.58 -15.34 3.58
CA LYS A 291 -24.34 -15.86 4.20
C LYS A 291 -23.24 -14.79 4.17
N ALA A 292 -23.22 -13.89 5.15
CA ALA A 292 -22.31 -12.76 5.19
C ALA A 292 -20.85 -13.25 5.24
N LEU A 293 -20.07 -12.80 4.27
CA LEU A 293 -18.67 -13.18 4.13
C LEU A 293 -17.73 -12.25 4.90
N CYS A 294 -18.21 -11.08 5.35
CA CYS A 294 -17.42 -10.09 6.09
C CYS A 294 -16.91 -10.68 7.42
N ALA A 295 -15.60 -10.55 7.68
CA ALA A 295 -14.95 -11.13 8.84
C ALA A 295 -13.63 -10.40 9.15
N PRO A 296 -13.02 -10.64 10.33
CA PRO A 296 -11.73 -10.06 10.73
C PRO A 296 -10.54 -10.71 9.98
N TYR A 297 -10.55 -10.75 8.65
CA TYR A 297 -9.53 -11.46 7.86
C TYR A 297 -8.15 -10.80 7.92
N LEU A 298 -8.10 -9.47 7.75
CA LEU A 298 -6.87 -8.71 7.58
C LEU A 298 -6.71 -7.67 8.68
N SER A 299 -5.51 -7.60 9.24
CA SER A 299 -5.03 -6.45 10.00
C SER A 299 -3.69 -6.00 9.43
N SER A 300 -3.60 -4.71 9.11
CA SER A 300 -2.39 -4.11 8.55
C SER A 300 -1.35 -3.90 9.65
N VAL A 301 -0.14 -4.41 9.42
CA VAL A 301 0.99 -4.11 10.33
C VAL A 301 1.48 -2.66 10.18
N CYS A 302 0.98 -1.89 9.21
CA CYS A 302 1.33 -0.47 9.01
C CYS A 302 0.33 0.53 9.63
N GLY A 303 -0.68 0.07 10.39
CA GLY A 303 -1.79 0.93 10.85
C GLY A 303 -1.39 2.20 11.61
N ASP A 304 -0.32 2.17 12.41
CA ASP A 304 0.11 3.32 13.24
C ASP A 304 0.65 4.50 12.42
N SER A 305 1.06 4.29 11.17
CA SER A 305 1.52 5.40 10.33
C SER A 305 0.39 6.37 9.96
N TYR A 306 -0.86 5.90 10.01
CA TYR A 306 -2.04 6.63 9.54
C TYR A 306 -3.09 6.84 10.64
N GLY A 307 -2.77 6.51 11.90
CA GLY A 307 -3.71 6.67 13.02
C GLY A 307 -4.03 8.14 13.37
N TYR A 308 -3.17 9.09 12.99
CA TYR A 308 -3.37 10.52 13.17
C TYR A 308 -3.16 11.30 11.86
N PHE A 309 -3.98 12.32 11.65
CA PHE A 309 -3.87 13.25 10.54
C PHE A 309 -3.74 14.68 11.06
N ALA A 310 -2.66 15.35 10.68
CA ALA A 310 -2.42 16.73 11.08
C ALA A 310 -3.09 17.68 10.09
N LYS A 311 -3.84 18.68 10.59
CA LYS A 311 -4.51 19.71 9.76
C LYS A 311 -3.58 20.33 8.71
N LYS A 312 -2.31 20.59 9.08
CA LYS A 312 -1.29 21.20 8.21
C LYS A 312 -1.06 20.42 6.90
N HIS A 313 -1.32 19.12 6.91
CA HIS A 313 -1.08 18.23 5.78
C HIS A 313 -2.37 17.85 5.01
N ALA A 314 -3.48 18.53 5.24
CA ALA A 314 -4.76 18.24 4.58
C ALA A 314 -4.66 18.21 3.05
N ASN A 315 -3.90 19.13 2.44
CA ASN A 315 -3.65 19.15 1.00
C ASN A 315 -2.94 17.87 0.50
N LEU A 316 -2.00 17.33 1.29
CA LEU A 316 -1.31 16.08 0.96
C LEU A 316 -2.27 14.89 1.06
N TYR A 317 -3.08 14.83 2.11
CA TYR A 317 -4.05 13.76 2.29
C TYR A 317 -5.11 13.76 1.19
N LEU A 318 -5.58 14.95 0.77
CA LEU A 318 -6.46 15.09 -0.39
C LEU A 318 -5.79 14.57 -1.66
N SER A 319 -4.54 14.96 -1.92
CA SER A 319 -3.77 14.45 -3.05
C SER A 319 -3.71 12.93 -3.04
N TRP A 320 -3.46 12.30 -1.89
CA TRP A 320 -3.39 10.85 -1.80
C TRP A 320 -4.76 10.19 -1.99
N ALA A 321 -5.81 10.77 -1.42
CA ALA A 321 -7.19 10.27 -1.55
C ALA A 321 -7.70 10.31 -3.00
N VAL A 322 -7.21 11.25 -3.82
CA VAL A 322 -7.63 11.40 -5.22
C VAL A 322 -6.75 10.59 -6.18
N TYR A 323 -5.43 10.60 -6.00
CA TYR A 323 -4.51 10.01 -6.99
C TYR A 323 -4.17 8.52 -6.75
N LEU A 324 -4.26 8.03 -5.52
CA LEU A 324 -3.88 6.66 -5.17
C LEU A 324 -4.98 5.59 -5.23
N PRO A 325 -6.29 5.87 -5.35
CA PRO A 325 -7.31 4.81 -5.40
C PRO A 325 -7.08 3.75 -6.47
N TRP A 326 -6.73 4.13 -7.70
CA TRP A 326 -6.45 3.18 -8.78
C TRP A 326 -5.26 2.27 -8.46
N THR A 327 -4.15 2.87 -8.00
CA THR A 327 -2.99 2.10 -7.54
C THR A 327 -3.38 1.16 -6.41
N PHE A 328 -4.16 1.62 -5.43
CA PHE A 328 -4.59 0.79 -4.32
C PHE A 328 -5.41 -0.43 -4.79
N TRP A 329 -6.29 -0.26 -5.77
CA TRP A 329 -7.03 -1.36 -6.38
C TRP A 329 -6.10 -2.38 -7.06
N ASP A 330 -5.11 -1.92 -7.83
CA ASP A 330 -4.12 -2.80 -8.44
C ASP A 330 -3.34 -3.61 -7.38
N LEU A 331 -2.98 -2.96 -6.26
CA LEU A 331 -2.30 -3.63 -5.15
C LEU A 331 -3.19 -4.69 -4.48
N LEU A 332 -4.48 -4.40 -4.29
CA LEU A 332 -5.45 -5.39 -3.76
C LEU A 332 -5.64 -6.56 -4.74
N ASN A 333 -5.67 -6.28 -6.04
CA ASN A 333 -5.77 -7.31 -7.08
C ASN A 333 -4.52 -8.21 -7.08
N ASN A 334 -3.33 -7.66 -6.84
CA ASN A 334 -2.12 -8.46 -6.68
C ASN A 334 -2.18 -9.38 -5.45
N LEU A 335 -2.73 -8.91 -4.32
CA LEU A 335 -2.98 -9.76 -3.16
C LEU A 335 -3.98 -10.88 -3.51
N TYR A 336 -5.07 -10.57 -4.23
CA TYR A 336 -6.05 -11.55 -4.68
C TYR A 336 -5.41 -12.63 -5.56
N ASN A 337 -4.62 -12.23 -6.55
CA ASN A 337 -3.92 -13.16 -7.45
C ASN A 337 -2.90 -14.01 -6.69
N ALA A 338 -2.14 -13.41 -5.76
CA ALA A 338 -1.21 -14.13 -4.92
C ALA A 338 -1.93 -15.16 -4.03
N PHE A 339 -3.07 -14.78 -3.45
CA PHE A 339 -3.91 -15.66 -2.65
C PHE A 339 -4.43 -16.84 -3.47
N CYS A 340 -4.98 -16.60 -4.67
CA CYS A 340 -5.45 -17.66 -5.57
C CYS A 340 -4.32 -18.59 -6.04
N SER A 341 -3.09 -18.06 -6.12
CA SER A 341 -1.90 -18.81 -6.53
C SER A 341 -1.26 -19.64 -5.42
N ILE A 342 -1.77 -19.61 -4.18
CA ILE A 342 -1.21 -20.38 -3.05
C ILE A 342 -1.20 -21.87 -3.41
N ASN A 343 0.00 -22.45 -3.44
CA ASN A 343 0.17 -23.89 -3.58
C ASN A 343 0.20 -24.54 -2.19
N CYS A 344 -0.95 -24.99 -1.70
CA CYS A 344 -1.07 -25.61 -0.38
C CYS A 344 -0.22 -26.89 -0.19
N GLN A 345 0.24 -27.51 -1.28
CA GLN A 345 1.13 -28.68 -1.25
C GLN A 345 2.49 -28.32 -0.64
N ASP A 346 3.06 -27.18 -1.03
CA ASP A 346 4.37 -26.69 -0.55
C ASP A 346 4.36 -26.40 0.96
N TRP A 347 3.16 -26.13 1.49
CA TRP A 347 2.93 -25.81 2.90
C TRP A 347 2.52 -27.02 3.75
N GLY A 348 2.41 -28.21 3.16
CA GLY A 348 2.08 -29.43 3.90
C GLY A 348 0.65 -29.49 4.43
N CYS A 349 -0.32 -28.88 3.73
CA CYS A 349 -1.74 -28.95 4.12
C CYS A 349 -2.32 -30.32 3.76
N ARG A 350 -2.55 -31.20 4.74
CA ARG A 350 -2.91 -32.62 4.52
C ARG A 350 -4.02 -32.85 3.50
N GLY A 351 -5.11 -32.08 3.57
CA GLY A 351 -6.23 -32.22 2.64
C GLY A 351 -5.92 -31.77 1.20
N CYS A 352 -4.89 -30.95 1.00
CA CYS A 352 -4.52 -30.39 -0.30
C CYS A 352 -3.40 -31.15 -1.00
N LEU A 353 -2.72 -32.09 -0.31
CA LEU A 353 -1.49 -32.72 -0.81
C LEU A 353 -1.67 -33.45 -2.15
N ARG A 354 -2.86 -33.98 -2.43
CA ARG A 354 -3.16 -34.69 -3.68
C ARG A 354 -3.30 -33.79 -4.89
N GLY A 355 -3.49 -32.48 -4.71
CA GLY A 355 -3.61 -31.52 -5.83
C GLY A 355 -4.81 -31.74 -6.74
N ASP A 356 -5.76 -32.58 -6.35
CA ASP A 356 -7.00 -32.86 -7.07
C ASP A 356 -8.05 -31.78 -6.83
N LYS A 357 -8.16 -31.31 -5.57
CA LYS A 357 -9.13 -30.30 -5.12
C LYS A 357 -8.54 -28.89 -5.04
N CYS A 358 -7.32 -28.76 -4.56
CA CYS A 358 -6.68 -27.45 -4.38
C CYS A 358 -5.46 -27.35 -5.29
N LYS A 359 -5.65 -26.86 -6.51
CA LYS A 359 -4.57 -26.64 -7.47
C LYS A 359 -3.99 -25.24 -7.34
N LYS A 360 -2.75 -25.10 -7.81
CA LYS A 360 -2.11 -23.78 -7.95
C LYS A 360 -2.93 -22.91 -8.91
N GLY A 361 -3.35 -21.74 -8.45
CA GLY A 361 -4.19 -20.81 -9.20
C GLY A 361 -5.69 -20.92 -8.90
N GLU A 362 -6.12 -22.02 -8.28
CA GLU A 362 -7.52 -22.28 -7.93
C GLU A 362 -7.77 -22.18 -6.40
N HIS A 363 -6.81 -21.65 -5.64
CA HIS A 363 -6.92 -21.60 -4.18
C HIS A 363 -8.06 -20.68 -3.73
N GLY A 364 -9.12 -21.28 -3.16
CA GLY A 364 -10.29 -20.56 -2.65
C GLY A 364 -11.20 -19.98 -3.74
N VAL A 365 -10.90 -20.21 -5.02
CA VAL A 365 -11.73 -19.72 -6.13
C VAL A 365 -13.00 -20.55 -6.22
N ILE A 366 -14.15 -19.88 -6.25
CA ILE A 366 -15.45 -20.50 -6.52
C ILE A 366 -15.83 -20.12 -7.96
N GLU A 367 -15.86 -21.10 -8.86
CA GLU A 367 -16.24 -20.89 -10.27
C GLU A 367 -17.75 -20.87 -10.47
N ASP A 368 -18.49 -21.73 -9.77
CA ASP A 368 -19.94 -21.85 -9.86
C ASP A 368 -20.57 -21.85 -8.45
N VAL A 369 -21.44 -20.87 -8.19
CA VAL A 369 -22.16 -20.69 -6.92
C VAL A 369 -23.21 -21.80 -6.73
N THR A 370 -23.70 -22.38 -7.83
CA THR A 370 -24.75 -23.43 -7.84
C THR A 370 -24.15 -24.83 -7.72
N LYS A 371 -22.90 -25.03 -8.13
CA LYS A 371 -22.13 -26.27 -7.97
C LYS A 371 -20.69 -25.95 -7.54
N PRO A 372 -20.44 -25.77 -6.23
CA PRO A 372 -19.11 -25.44 -5.76
C PRO A 372 -18.16 -26.61 -6.05
N ASN A 373 -17.23 -26.41 -7.00
CA ASN A 373 -16.10 -27.31 -7.22
C ASN A 373 -15.33 -27.50 -5.91
N PRO A 374 -14.66 -28.66 -5.70
CA PRO A 374 -13.95 -28.92 -4.47
C PRO A 374 -12.84 -27.88 -4.29
N THR A 375 -13.01 -26.98 -3.32
CA THR A 375 -12.09 -25.88 -2.97
C THR A 375 -10.99 -26.38 -2.03
N CYS A 376 -10.12 -25.47 -1.55
CA CYS A 376 -9.16 -25.76 -0.48
C CYS A 376 -9.86 -26.44 0.72
N PRO A 377 -9.56 -27.72 1.03
CA PRO A 377 -10.24 -28.49 2.08
C PRO A 377 -9.73 -28.20 3.50
N CYS A 378 -8.99 -27.12 3.72
CA CYS A 378 -8.63 -26.68 5.07
C CYS A 378 -9.91 -26.34 5.86
N LEU A 379 -9.92 -26.65 7.17
CA LEU A 379 -11.09 -26.43 8.03
C LEU A 379 -11.41 -24.94 8.15
N SER A 380 -10.35 -24.12 8.27
CA SER A 380 -10.42 -22.66 8.26
C SER A 380 -9.30 -22.04 7.42
N ILE A 381 -9.40 -20.74 7.19
CA ILE A 381 -8.34 -19.92 6.60
C ILE A 381 -7.08 -19.88 7.46
N VAL A 382 -7.22 -19.98 8.79
CA VAL A 382 -6.10 -19.97 9.74
C VAL A 382 -5.35 -21.30 9.73
N ASP A 383 -6.07 -22.41 9.59
CA ASP A 383 -5.48 -23.76 9.44
C ASP A 383 -4.74 -23.95 8.12
N CYS A 384 -5.00 -23.09 7.13
CA CYS A 384 -4.25 -23.10 5.88
C CYS A 384 -2.87 -22.48 6.06
N LYS A 385 -1.86 -23.35 6.22
CA LYS A 385 -0.46 -22.98 6.46
C LYS A 385 0.15 -22.05 5.39
N GLY A 386 -0.40 -22.03 4.18
CA GLY A 386 0.05 -21.12 3.11
C GLY A 386 -0.48 -19.70 3.20
N VAL A 387 -1.55 -19.45 3.98
CA VAL A 387 -2.20 -18.14 4.04
C VAL A 387 -1.42 -17.16 4.88
N ALA A 388 -1.07 -17.50 6.13
CA ALA A 388 -0.37 -16.56 7.02
C ALA A 388 0.95 -16.01 6.43
N PRO A 389 1.82 -16.83 5.81
CA PRO A 389 3.02 -16.34 5.14
C PRO A 389 2.70 -15.43 3.95
N THR A 390 1.68 -15.76 3.16
CA THR A 390 1.25 -14.95 2.02
C THR A 390 0.72 -13.58 2.48
N LEU A 391 -0.10 -13.55 3.53
CA LEU A 391 -0.56 -12.29 4.12
C LEU A 391 0.61 -11.45 4.63
N TYR A 392 1.58 -12.07 5.32
CA TYR A 392 2.75 -11.36 5.84
C TYR A 392 3.64 -10.78 4.73
N GLN A 393 3.82 -11.48 3.60
CA GLN A 393 4.53 -10.94 2.44
C GLN A 393 3.90 -9.66 1.88
N TYR A 394 2.58 -9.52 2.03
CA TYR A 394 1.83 -8.32 1.67
C TYR A 394 1.61 -7.38 2.88
N GLY A 395 2.26 -7.63 4.02
CA GLY A 395 2.22 -6.78 5.21
C GLY A 395 0.90 -6.84 5.99
N PHE A 396 0.25 -8.01 6.01
CA PHE A 396 -0.93 -8.29 6.82
C PHE A 396 -0.69 -9.43 7.80
N VAL A 397 -1.45 -9.39 8.88
CA VAL A 397 -1.70 -10.53 9.78
C VAL A 397 -3.20 -10.83 9.79
N PHE A 398 -3.59 -11.96 10.37
CA PHE A 398 -5.01 -12.20 10.65
C PHE A 398 -5.53 -11.13 11.60
N GLY A 399 -6.73 -10.61 11.33
CA GLY A 399 -7.35 -9.60 12.18
C GLY A 399 -7.69 -10.16 13.57
N GLU A 400 -8.34 -11.32 13.60
CA GLU A 400 -8.68 -12.05 14.83
C GLU A 400 -8.68 -13.55 14.53
N ALA A 401 -7.54 -14.22 14.77
CA ALA A 401 -7.35 -15.63 14.41
C ALA A 401 -8.35 -16.56 15.11
N SER A 402 -8.63 -16.30 16.39
CA SER A 402 -9.60 -17.04 17.20
C SER A 402 -10.98 -17.10 16.54
N THR A 403 -11.46 -15.95 16.04
CA THR A 403 -12.79 -15.81 15.46
C THR A 403 -12.86 -16.38 14.05
N LEU A 404 -11.78 -16.28 13.27
CA LEU A 404 -11.70 -16.93 11.96
C LEU A 404 -11.64 -18.46 12.06
N ASN A 405 -11.10 -18.98 13.16
CA ASN A 405 -10.98 -20.40 13.46
C ASN A 405 -12.06 -20.93 14.43
N ASP A 406 -13.16 -20.20 14.57
CA ASP A 406 -14.27 -20.59 15.45
C ASP A 406 -14.79 -21.99 15.10
N SER A 407 -15.02 -22.83 16.11
CA SER A 407 -15.43 -24.22 15.90
C SER A 407 -16.84 -24.36 15.34
N GLN A 408 -17.72 -23.38 15.60
CA GLN A 408 -19.10 -23.41 15.13
C GLN A 408 -19.24 -22.83 13.72
N SER A 409 -18.43 -21.81 13.39
CA SER A 409 -18.54 -21.05 12.15
C SER A 409 -17.18 -20.68 11.54
N PRO A 410 -16.29 -21.65 11.25
CA PRO A 410 -14.95 -21.37 10.74
C PRO A 410 -15.02 -20.71 9.37
N LYS A 411 -14.26 -19.63 9.18
CA LYS A 411 -14.18 -18.94 7.89
C LYS A 411 -13.19 -19.66 7.00
N LYS A 412 -13.60 -20.00 5.78
CA LYS A 412 -12.77 -20.77 4.82
C LYS A 412 -11.97 -19.84 3.91
N CYS A 413 -10.93 -20.39 3.28
CA CYS A 413 -10.18 -19.67 2.24
C CYS A 413 -11.09 -19.16 1.11
N SER A 414 -12.14 -19.90 0.79
CA SER A 414 -13.12 -19.52 -0.23
C SER A 414 -13.99 -18.32 0.15
N ASP A 415 -14.30 -18.17 1.44
CA ASP A 415 -15.08 -17.05 1.94
C ASP A 415 -14.28 -15.75 1.82
N PHE A 416 -13.00 -15.77 2.21
CA PHE A 416 -12.08 -14.64 2.03
C PHE A 416 -11.85 -14.30 0.56
N CYS A 417 -11.57 -15.31 -0.28
CA CYS A 417 -11.34 -15.12 -1.71
C CYS A 417 -12.54 -14.47 -2.39
N SER A 418 -13.74 -14.95 -2.08
CA SER A 418 -14.99 -14.40 -2.59
C SER A 418 -15.23 -12.97 -2.08
N GLN A 419 -14.96 -12.70 -0.80
CA GLN A 419 -15.12 -11.36 -0.26
C GLN A 419 -14.14 -10.35 -0.88
N LEU A 420 -12.87 -10.75 -1.06
CA LEU A 420 -11.87 -9.91 -1.71
C LEU A 420 -12.24 -9.63 -3.17
N LYS A 421 -12.75 -10.63 -3.90
CA LYS A 421 -13.29 -10.47 -5.26
C LYS A 421 -14.48 -9.52 -5.29
N ASN A 422 -15.38 -9.58 -4.31
CA ASN A 422 -16.52 -8.67 -4.21
C ASN A 422 -16.07 -7.23 -3.98
N VAL A 423 -15.07 -7.00 -3.11
CA VAL A 423 -14.50 -5.67 -2.87
C VAL A 423 -13.88 -5.11 -4.14
N LEU A 424 -13.11 -5.92 -4.88
CA LEU A 424 -12.50 -5.51 -6.16
C LEU A 424 -13.53 -5.14 -7.24
N ASN A 425 -14.69 -5.82 -7.27
CA ASN A 425 -15.76 -5.57 -8.24
C ASN A 425 -16.91 -4.72 -7.67
N SER A 426 -16.68 -4.03 -6.55
CA SER A 426 -17.70 -3.27 -5.86
C SER A 426 -18.09 -2.02 -6.65
N LYS A 427 -19.40 -1.73 -6.69
CA LYS A 427 -19.92 -0.47 -7.24
C LYS A 427 -19.41 0.74 -6.47
N TYR A 428 -19.03 0.58 -5.20
CA TYR A 428 -18.45 1.69 -4.42
C TYR A 428 -17.05 2.06 -4.91
N PHE A 429 -16.23 1.09 -5.28
CA PHE A 429 -14.92 1.37 -5.89
C PHE A 429 -15.07 2.04 -7.25
N GLN A 430 -15.99 1.54 -8.10
CA GLN A 430 -16.31 2.19 -9.38
C GLN A 430 -16.73 3.64 -9.18
N LYS A 431 -17.67 3.88 -8.25
CA LYS A 431 -18.15 5.23 -7.94
C LYS A 431 -17.05 6.13 -7.37
N LEU A 432 -16.14 5.58 -6.56
CA LEU A 432 -14.97 6.31 -6.08
C LEU A 432 -14.09 6.79 -7.24
N PHE A 433 -13.78 5.91 -8.20
CA PHE A 433 -12.97 6.30 -9.36
C PHE A 433 -13.66 7.39 -10.18
N GLU A 434 -14.96 7.26 -10.45
CA GLU A 434 -15.74 8.29 -11.13
C GLU A 434 -15.67 9.64 -10.43
N GLU A 435 -15.86 9.69 -9.10
CA GLU A 435 -15.83 10.95 -8.36
C GLU A 435 -14.42 11.54 -8.25
N CYS A 436 -13.37 10.71 -8.17
CA CYS A 436 -11.99 11.18 -8.26
C CYS A 436 -11.69 11.81 -9.63
N ASP A 437 -12.10 11.15 -10.72
CA ASP A 437 -11.92 11.65 -12.08
C ASP A 437 -12.73 12.94 -12.31
N ASN A 438 -13.97 13.01 -11.82
CA ASN A 438 -14.81 14.20 -11.86
C ASN A 438 -14.15 15.38 -11.12
N PHE A 439 -13.60 15.15 -9.93
CA PHE A 439 -12.90 16.18 -9.17
C PHE A 439 -11.67 16.69 -9.94
N LEU A 440 -10.85 15.80 -10.48
CA LEU A 440 -9.69 16.17 -11.29
C LEU A 440 -10.09 16.89 -12.58
N TRP A 441 -11.18 16.47 -13.22
CA TRP A 441 -11.73 17.11 -14.41
C TRP A 441 -12.17 18.53 -14.12
N ILE A 442 -12.97 18.77 -13.07
CA ILE A 442 -13.48 20.10 -12.70
C ILE A 442 -12.32 21.08 -12.46
N ILE A 443 -11.27 20.64 -11.75
CA ILE A 443 -10.09 21.47 -11.50
C ILE A 443 -9.34 21.80 -12.79
N ARG A 444 -9.25 20.85 -13.73
CA ARG A 444 -8.51 21.01 -14.99
C ARG A 444 -9.33 21.69 -16.10
N GLN A 445 -10.65 21.69 -16.01
CA GLN A 445 -11.57 22.17 -17.03
C GLN A 445 -11.24 23.60 -17.52
N PRO A 446 -10.97 24.60 -16.65
CA PRO A 446 -10.63 25.95 -17.12
C PRO A 446 -9.37 25.97 -17.98
N PHE A 447 -8.35 25.18 -17.60
CA PHE A 447 -7.11 25.08 -18.37
C PHE A 447 -7.34 24.35 -19.70
N ILE A 448 -8.15 23.29 -19.72
CA ILE A 448 -8.49 22.57 -20.95
C ILE A 448 -9.16 23.51 -21.95
N TRP A 449 -10.18 24.27 -21.53
CA TRP A 449 -10.87 25.21 -22.42
C TRP A 449 -10.00 26.39 -22.84
N LEU A 450 -9.13 26.88 -21.95
CA LEU A 450 -8.14 27.90 -22.31
C LEU A 450 -7.21 27.39 -23.42
N ASN A 451 -6.70 26.16 -23.29
CA ASN A 451 -5.87 25.57 -24.35
C ASN A 451 -6.67 25.43 -25.64
N VAL A 452 -7.88 24.86 -25.61
CA VAL A 452 -8.72 24.72 -26.81
C VAL A 452 -8.94 26.08 -27.48
N ALA A 453 -9.25 27.13 -26.72
CA ALA A 453 -9.43 28.49 -27.25
C ALA A 453 -8.15 29.05 -27.87
N LEU A 454 -6.98 28.86 -27.24
CA LEU A 454 -5.68 29.30 -27.78
C LEU A 454 -5.32 28.56 -29.07
N TRP A 455 -5.57 27.26 -29.14
CA TRP A 455 -5.35 26.46 -30.35
C TRP A 455 -6.30 26.88 -31.48
N LEU A 456 -7.58 27.12 -31.18
CA LEU A 456 -8.55 27.64 -32.15
C LEU A 456 -8.14 29.03 -32.66
N LEU A 457 -7.71 29.94 -31.77
CA LEU A 457 -7.23 31.26 -32.14
C LEU A 457 -5.98 31.18 -33.04
N SER A 458 -5.02 30.31 -32.68
CA SER A 458 -3.82 30.08 -33.50
C SER A 458 -4.18 29.53 -34.88
N LEU A 459 -5.11 28.58 -34.97
CA LEU A 459 -5.57 28.01 -36.23
C LEU A 459 -6.28 29.07 -37.09
N LEU A 460 -7.16 29.87 -36.48
CA LEU A 460 -7.84 30.97 -37.16
C LEU A 460 -6.85 32.03 -37.67
N TYR A 461 -5.83 32.37 -36.88
CA TYR A 461 -4.78 33.31 -37.29
C TYR A 461 -3.98 32.79 -38.51
N LEU A 462 -3.62 31.50 -38.51
CA LEU A 462 -2.93 30.88 -39.63
C LEU A 462 -3.82 30.83 -40.89
N LEU A 463 -5.09 30.46 -40.75
CA LEU A 463 -6.05 30.49 -41.86
C LEU A 463 -6.24 31.91 -42.40
N HIS A 464 -6.37 32.90 -41.52
CA HIS A 464 -6.52 34.30 -41.91
C HIS A 464 -5.32 34.79 -42.72
N ILE A 465 -4.08 34.51 -42.28
CA ILE A 465 -2.89 34.85 -43.05
C ILE A 465 -2.85 34.10 -44.38
N MET A 466 -3.20 32.81 -44.41
CA MET A 466 -3.21 32.03 -45.65
C MET A 466 -4.21 32.59 -46.67
N VAL A 467 -5.43 32.91 -46.23
CA VAL A 467 -6.49 33.51 -47.07
C VAL A 467 -6.07 34.90 -47.54
N ILE A 468 -5.61 35.77 -46.65
CA ILE A 468 -5.12 37.10 -47.04
C ILE A 468 -3.97 37.00 -48.04
N ARG A 469 -3.02 36.09 -47.84
CA ARG A 469 -1.90 35.89 -48.79
C ARG A 469 -2.41 35.40 -50.14
N LEU A 470 -3.36 34.47 -50.17
CA LEU A 470 -3.97 33.96 -51.40
C LEU A 470 -4.77 35.06 -52.12
N ASP A 471 -5.58 35.82 -51.40
CA ASP A 471 -6.36 36.95 -51.94
C ASP A 471 -5.44 38.08 -52.41
N LEU A 472 -4.37 38.41 -51.70
CA LEU A 472 -3.37 39.38 -52.17
C LEU A 472 -2.67 38.90 -53.44
N LEU A 473 -2.36 37.61 -53.56
CA LEU A 473 -1.79 37.03 -54.78
C LEU A 473 -2.81 37.03 -55.93
N HIS A 474 -4.08 36.73 -55.65
CA HIS A 474 -5.16 36.73 -56.63
C HIS A 474 -5.52 38.15 -57.11
N ILE A 475 -5.58 39.12 -56.19
CA ILE A 475 -5.80 40.53 -56.50
C ILE A 475 -4.59 41.08 -57.28
N LYS A 476 -3.34 40.75 -56.89
CA LYS A 476 -2.15 41.14 -57.67
C LYS A 476 -2.12 40.54 -59.07
N SER A 477 -2.57 39.30 -59.26
CA SER A 477 -2.62 38.69 -60.60
C SER A 477 -3.64 39.38 -61.51
N HIS A 478 -4.76 39.85 -60.95
CA HIS A 478 -5.79 40.59 -61.69
C HIS A 478 -5.51 42.08 -61.87
N LEU A 479 -4.72 42.71 -60.99
CA LEU A 479 -4.20 44.07 -61.18
C LEU A 479 -3.01 44.12 -62.15
N HIS A 480 -2.53 42.98 -62.63
CA HIS A 480 -1.61 42.98 -63.75
C HIS A 480 -2.36 43.38 -65.02
N SER A 481 -2.03 44.57 -65.54
CA SER A 481 -2.63 45.07 -66.78
C SER A 481 -2.53 44.01 -67.89
N PRO A 482 -3.52 43.89 -68.79
CA PRO A 482 -3.49 42.98 -69.93
C PRO A 482 -2.45 43.37 -71.00
N SER A 483 -1.40 44.08 -70.60
CA SER A 483 -0.24 44.45 -71.41
C SER A 483 0.74 43.29 -71.59
N SER A 484 0.75 42.29 -70.69
CA SER A 484 1.70 41.17 -70.78
C SER A 484 1.49 40.29 -72.02
N HIS A 485 0.24 40.10 -72.45
CA HIS A 485 -0.10 39.36 -73.67
C HIS A 485 0.04 40.19 -74.95
N ARG A 486 0.30 41.51 -74.85
CA ARG A 486 0.46 42.43 -76.00
C ARG A 486 1.91 42.72 -76.37
N ILE A 487 2.88 42.11 -75.67
CA ILE A 487 4.28 42.22 -76.03
C ILE A 487 4.56 41.19 -77.14
N ALA A 488 4.56 41.66 -78.40
CA ALA A 488 5.05 40.87 -79.52
C ALA A 488 6.50 40.44 -79.21
N ALA A 489 6.84 39.15 -79.35
CA ALA A 489 8.17 38.60 -79.01
C ALA A 489 9.34 39.37 -79.67
N GLN A 490 9.08 40.04 -80.79
CA GLN A 490 10.03 40.92 -81.48
C GLN A 490 10.44 42.16 -80.66
N SER A 491 9.56 42.68 -79.80
CA SER A 491 9.86 43.84 -78.95
C SER A 491 10.77 43.50 -77.75
N LEU A 492 10.77 42.25 -77.28
CA LEU A 492 11.69 41.78 -76.23
C LEU A 492 13.13 41.60 -76.75
N LEU A 493 13.29 41.12 -77.99
CA LEU A 493 14.59 41.02 -78.64
C LEU A 493 15.21 42.40 -78.95
N ALA A 494 14.38 43.42 -79.21
CA ALA A 494 14.83 44.80 -79.36
C ALA A 494 15.29 45.41 -78.03
N ALA A 495 14.60 45.16 -76.92
CA ALA A 495 14.96 45.68 -75.59
C ALA A 495 16.22 45.03 -75.00
N GLY A 496 16.47 43.75 -75.29
CA GLY A 496 17.71 43.06 -74.90
C GLY A 496 18.98 43.64 -75.53
N ARG A 497 18.86 44.28 -76.70
CA ARG A 497 19.98 44.97 -77.37
C ARG A 497 20.35 46.31 -76.74
N VAL A 498 19.45 46.91 -75.97
CA VAL A 498 19.62 48.25 -75.40
C VAL A 498 19.66 48.19 -73.87
N ASN A 499 20.36 47.21 -73.29
CA ASN A 499 20.84 47.15 -71.89
C ASN A 499 19.96 47.82 -70.81
N LYS A 500 18.63 47.74 -70.93
CA LYS A 500 17.64 48.40 -70.05
C LYS A 500 16.77 47.39 -69.30
N LEU A 501 17.25 46.17 -69.14
CA LEU A 501 16.61 45.13 -68.31
C LEU A 501 16.84 45.31 -66.80
N GLY A 502 17.18 46.52 -66.35
CA GLY A 502 17.40 46.82 -64.92
C GLY A 502 16.14 47.10 -64.11
N LYS A 503 14.92 47.01 -64.67
CA LYS A 503 13.67 47.33 -63.95
C LYS A 503 12.49 46.41 -64.28
N VAL A 504 12.72 45.12 -64.47
CA VAL A 504 11.60 44.15 -64.44
C VAL A 504 11.43 43.71 -62.97
N PHE A 505 10.69 44.51 -62.22
CA PHE A 505 10.35 44.29 -60.79
C PHE A 505 9.40 43.10 -60.55
N TYR A 506 9.24 42.19 -61.51
CA TYR A 506 8.18 41.19 -61.47
C TYR A 506 8.56 39.88 -60.78
N LEU A 507 9.82 39.73 -60.36
CA LEU A 507 10.33 38.51 -59.73
C LEU A 507 11.18 38.80 -58.49
N GLN A 508 10.64 39.55 -57.54
CA GLN A 508 11.11 39.47 -56.15
C GLN A 508 9.93 39.08 -55.25
N PRO A 509 10.13 38.11 -54.34
CA PRO A 509 9.08 37.57 -53.46
C PRO A 509 8.48 38.60 -52.50
#